data_AF-A0A0N9HRY9-F1
#
_entry.id   AF-A0A0N9HRY9-F1
#
_cell.length_a   1.000
_cell.length_b   1.000
_cell.length_c   1.000
_cell.angle_alpha   90.00
_cell.angle_beta   90.00
_cell.angle_gamma   90.00
#
_symmetry.space_group_name_H-M   'P 1'
#
loop_
_entity.id
_entity.type
_entity.pdbx_description
1 polymer ?
#
loop_
_entity_poly.entity_id
_entity_poly.type
_entity_poly.pdbx_seq_one_letter_code
_entity_poly.pdbx_strand_id
1 'polypeptide(L)'
;MRGPWTPNAHGEELARRLRQLREETGLTQTQAGVRLGRSRYRVQRIEAGYLPWSDELSAMLALYQVPADEQLVFFEMWDKAWQPRRARALRVVEGARP
;
A
#
# COMPACT_ATOMS: atom_id res chain seq x y z
N MET A 1 18.07 3.13 -4.18
CA MET A 1 17.35 2.68 -2.98
C MET A 1 16.59 3.88 -2.42
N ARG A 2 15.26 3.81 -2.27
CA ARG A 2 14.41 4.97 -1.90
C ARG A 2 13.85 4.78 -0.48
N GLY A 3 14.17 5.70 0.44
CA GLY A 3 13.51 5.86 1.75
C GLY A 3 12.54 7.06 1.77
N PRO A 4 11.90 7.44 2.90
CA PRO A 4 11.77 6.77 4.19
C PRO A 4 10.40 6.07 4.37
N TRP A 5 10.39 5.17 5.34
CA TRP A 5 9.45 4.06 5.54
C TRP A 5 8.19 4.44 6.35
N THR A 6 7.51 5.53 5.99
CA THR A 6 6.22 5.90 6.58
C THR A 6 5.16 6.04 5.49
N PRO A 7 4.10 5.23 5.49
CA PRO A 7 3.06 5.31 4.47
C PRO A 7 2.43 6.71 4.47
N ASN A 8 2.19 7.25 3.28
CA ASN A 8 1.35 8.43 3.14
C ASN A 8 -0.14 8.04 3.30
N ALA A 9 -1.07 8.99 3.18
CA ALA A 9 -2.49 8.70 3.35
C ALA A 9 -3.02 7.61 2.37
N HIS A 10 -2.46 7.54 1.16
CA HIS A 10 -2.79 6.49 0.19
C HIS A 10 -2.25 5.12 0.61
N GLY A 11 -1.05 5.07 1.21
CA GLY A 11 -0.48 3.84 1.76
C GLY A 11 -1.25 3.29 2.95
N GLU A 12 -1.73 4.17 3.84
CA GLU A 12 -2.59 3.80 4.96
C GLU A 12 -3.95 3.28 4.47
N GLU A 13 -4.55 3.95 3.49
CA GLU A 13 -5.80 3.51 2.86
C GLU A 13 -5.63 2.15 2.15
N LEU A 14 -4.54 1.97 1.41
CA LEU A 14 -4.23 0.70 0.75
C LEU A 14 -4.16 -0.44 1.76
N ALA A 15 -3.42 -0.23 2.86
CA ALA A 15 -3.27 -1.24 3.91
C ALA A 15 -4.61 -1.61 4.56
N ARG A 16 -5.48 -0.62 4.84
CA ARG A 16 -6.83 -0.85 5.37
C ARG A 16 -7.69 -1.66 4.40
N ARG A 17 -7.69 -1.30 3.12
CA ARG A 17 -8.48 -2.01 2.10
C ARG A 17 -8.00 -3.44 1.88
N LEU A 18 -6.68 -3.67 1.83
CA LEU A 18 -6.13 -5.02 1.72
C LEU A 18 -6.52 -5.89 2.92
N ARG A 19 -6.52 -5.31 4.13
CA ARG A 19 -7.00 -5.99 5.33
C ARG A 19 -8.49 -6.35 5.22
N GLN A 20 -9.32 -5.41 4.78
CA GLN A 20 -10.76 -5.62 4.61
C GLN A 20 -11.04 -6.75 3.61
N LEU A 21 -10.41 -6.72 2.43
CA LEU A 21 -10.53 -7.77 1.41
C LEU A 21 -10.14 -9.15 1.97
N ARG A 22 -9.05 -9.23 2.74
CA ARG A 22 -8.68 -10.48 3.40
C ARG A 22 -9.78 -10.97 4.35
N GLU A 23 -10.34 -10.08 5.16
CA GLU A 23 -11.39 -10.41 6.12
C GLU A 23 -12.68 -10.84 5.43
N GLU A 24 -13.05 -10.21 4.31
CA GLU A 24 -14.21 -10.58 3.48
C GLU A 24 -14.10 -11.98 2.87
N THR A 25 -12.88 -12.41 2.51
CA THR A 25 -12.62 -13.80 2.09
C THR A 25 -12.56 -14.81 3.25
N GLY A 26 -12.73 -14.36 4.50
CA GLY A 26 -12.67 -15.21 5.69
C GLY A 26 -11.26 -15.73 6.02
N LEU A 27 -10.21 -15.18 5.38
CA LEU A 27 -8.84 -15.62 5.59
C LEU A 27 -8.23 -14.95 6.81
N THR A 28 -7.53 -15.73 7.64
CA THR A 28 -6.60 -15.18 8.62
C THR A 28 -5.31 -14.70 7.96
N GLN A 29 -4.55 -13.82 8.61
CA GLN A 29 -3.23 -13.39 8.13
C GLN A 29 -2.27 -14.58 7.89
N THR A 30 -2.37 -15.62 8.72
CA THR A 30 -1.56 -16.84 8.57
C THR A 30 -1.93 -17.59 7.29
N GLN A 31 -3.23 -17.83 7.06
CA GLN A 31 -3.69 -18.52 5.85
C GLN A 31 -3.36 -17.73 4.58
N ALA A 32 -3.53 -16.41 4.61
CA ALA A 32 -3.14 -15.55 3.51
C ALA A 32 -1.63 -15.64 3.22
N GLY A 33 -0.79 -15.56 4.27
CA GLY A 33 0.66 -15.73 4.13
C GLY A 33 1.02 -17.06 3.46
N VAL A 34 0.49 -18.18 3.98
CA VAL A 34 0.73 -19.52 3.43
C VAL A 34 0.34 -19.60 1.95
N ARG A 35 -0.84 -19.10 1.58
CA ARG A 35 -1.32 -19.11 0.18
C ARG A 35 -0.49 -18.22 -0.75
N LEU A 36 0.11 -17.15 -0.22
CA LEU A 36 0.99 -16.26 -0.98
C LEU A 36 2.45 -16.74 -1.02
N GLY A 37 2.81 -17.85 -0.35
CA GLY A 37 4.20 -18.24 -0.18
C GLY A 37 5.01 -17.22 0.63
N ARG A 38 4.36 -16.56 1.60
CA ARG A 38 4.91 -15.52 2.47
C ARG A 38 4.65 -15.83 3.94
N SER A 39 5.34 -15.13 4.84
CA SER A 39 5.08 -15.28 6.26
C SER A 39 3.83 -14.50 6.69
N ARG A 40 3.16 -14.96 7.74
CA ARG A 40 2.09 -14.20 8.43
C ARG A 40 2.55 -12.78 8.80
N TYR A 41 3.82 -12.63 9.20
CA TYR A 41 4.40 -11.34 9.56
C TYR A 41 4.51 -10.39 8.36
N ARG A 42 4.79 -10.89 7.14
CA ARG A 42 4.79 -10.06 5.93
C ARG A 42 3.41 -9.47 5.66
N VAL A 43 2.37 -10.30 5.75
CA VAL A 43 0.97 -9.87 5.61
C VAL A 43 0.60 -8.84 6.68
N GLN A 44 0.92 -9.12 7.95
CA GLN A 44 0.70 -8.19 9.06
C GLN A 44 1.36 -6.83 8.84
N ARG A 45 2.62 -6.80 8.36
CA ARG A 45 3.31 -5.53 8.10
C ARG A 45 2.66 -4.75 6.97
N ILE A 46 2.21 -5.42 5.92
CA ILE A 46 1.49 -4.78 4.81
C ILE A 46 0.20 -4.14 5.32
N GLU A 47 -0.59 -4.88 6.10
CA GLU A 47 -1.84 -4.37 6.72
C GLU A 47 -1.59 -3.28 7.77
N ALA A 48 -0.37 -3.17 8.30
CA ALA A 48 0.05 -2.09 9.18
C ALA A 48 0.62 -0.87 8.42
N GLY A 49 0.62 -0.89 7.09
CA GLY A 49 1.06 0.24 6.25
C GLY A 49 2.43 0.08 5.59
N TYR A 50 3.07 -1.09 5.65
CA TYR A 50 4.21 -1.37 4.77
C TYR A 50 3.69 -1.48 3.33
N LEU A 51 4.24 -0.69 2.41
CA LEU A 51 3.92 -0.85 0.99
C LEU A 51 4.44 -2.20 0.45
N PRO A 52 3.57 -3.06 -0.09
CA PRO A 52 4.00 -4.28 -0.77
C PRO A 52 4.77 -3.93 -2.05
N TRP A 53 5.56 -4.88 -2.56
CA TRP A 53 6.02 -4.78 -3.95
C TRP A 53 4.86 -4.98 -4.92
N SER A 54 5.04 -4.63 -6.20
CA SER A 54 3.96 -4.69 -7.20
C SER A 54 3.46 -6.11 -7.45
N ASP A 55 4.36 -7.09 -7.47
CA ASP A 55 4.06 -8.52 -7.59
C ASP A 55 3.31 -9.04 -6.35
N GLU A 56 3.73 -8.62 -5.15
CA GLU A 56 3.03 -8.95 -3.91
C GLU A 56 1.62 -8.35 -3.88
N LEU A 57 1.45 -7.11 -4.32
CA LEU A 57 0.14 -6.48 -4.44
C LEU A 57 -0.76 -7.26 -5.40
N SER A 58 -0.25 -7.59 -6.59
CA SER A 58 -0.99 -8.40 -7.58
C SER A 58 -1.42 -9.75 -6.99
N ALA A 59 -0.50 -10.46 -6.33
CA ALA A 59 -0.78 -11.76 -5.73
C ALA A 59 -1.83 -11.67 -4.61
N MET A 60 -1.79 -10.61 -3.79
CA MET A 60 -2.80 -10.37 -2.76
C MET A 60 -4.18 -10.11 -3.36
N LEU A 61 -4.27 -9.25 -4.38
CA LEU A 61 -5.55 -8.94 -5.04
C LEU A 61 -6.15 -10.16 -5.74
N ALA A 62 -5.32 -10.97 -6.39
CA ALA A 62 -5.74 -12.23 -6.98
C ALA A 62 -6.23 -13.22 -5.92
N LEU A 63 -5.50 -13.36 -4.80
CA LEU A 63 -5.91 -14.22 -3.69
C LEU A 63 -7.24 -13.76 -3.06
N TYR A 64 -7.47 -12.46 -2.98
CA TYR A 64 -8.70 -11.89 -2.45
C TYR A 64 -9.82 -11.75 -3.49
N GLN A 65 -9.62 -12.35 -4.67
CA GLN A 65 -10.63 -12.45 -5.73
C GLN A 65 -11.11 -11.10 -6.27
N VAL A 66 -10.25 -10.07 -6.23
CA VAL A 66 -10.55 -8.74 -6.79
C VAL A 66 -10.55 -8.83 -8.33
N PRO A 67 -11.65 -8.42 -9.00
CA PRO A 67 -11.72 -8.36 -10.46
C PRO A 67 -10.64 -7.49 -11.09
N ALA A 68 -10.15 -7.86 -12.28
CA ALA A 68 -9.00 -7.20 -12.91
C ALA A 68 -9.21 -5.69 -13.16
N ASP A 69 -10.43 -5.26 -13.45
CA ASP A 69 -10.82 -3.86 -13.60
C ASP A 69 -10.72 -3.09 -12.28
N GLU A 70 -11.11 -3.70 -11.15
CA GLU A 70 -10.93 -3.10 -9.83
C GLU A 70 -9.47 -3.08 -9.36
N GLN A 71 -8.66 -4.06 -9.78
CA GLN A 71 -7.24 -4.10 -9.40
C GLN A 71 -6.48 -2.84 -9.80
N LEU A 72 -6.87 -2.19 -10.91
CA LEU A 72 -6.26 -0.94 -11.36
C LEU A 72 -6.37 0.17 -10.31
N VAL A 73 -7.49 0.26 -9.60
CA VAL A 73 -7.70 1.25 -8.54
C VAL A 73 -6.70 1.06 -7.39
N PHE A 74 -6.36 -0.19 -7.06
CA PHE A 74 -5.35 -0.50 -6.06
C PHE A 74 -3.95 -0.17 -6.54
N PHE A 75 -3.62 -0.43 -7.80
CA PHE A 75 -2.33 -0.04 -8.37
C PHE A 75 -2.15 1.48 -8.47
N GLU A 76 -3.19 2.23 -8.80
CA GLU A 76 -3.15 3.69 -8.75
C GLU A 76 -2.94 4.22 -7.33
N MET A 77 -3.62 3.62 -6.35
CA MET A 77 -3.43 3.95 -4.93
C MET A 77 -2.02 3.62 -4.46
N TRP A 78 -1.49 2.47 -4.87
CA TRP A 78 -0.13 2.04 -4.59
C TRP A 78 0.90 2.99 -5.20
N ASP A 79 0.74 3.41 -6.46
CA ASP A 79 1.65 4.38 -7.09
C ASP A 79 1.67 5.72 -6.34
N LYS A 80 0.48 6.23 -5.99
CA LYS A 80 0.34 7.42 -5.15
C LYS A 80 0.95 7.22 -3.76
N ALA A 81 0.94 6.00 -3.22
CA ALA A 81 1.51 5.70 -1.91
C ALA A 81 3.03 5.81 -1.84
N TRP A 82 3.73 5.60 -2.96
CA TRP A 82 5.18 5.79 -3.07
C TRP A 82 5.60 7.25 -3.20
N GLN A 83 4.65 8.16 -3.46
CA GLN A 83 4.95 9.58 -3.49
C GLN A 83 5.23 10.06 -2.06
N PRO A 84 6.34 10.77 -1.81
CA PRO A 84 6.58 11.35 -0.49
C PRO A 84 5.37 12.20 -0.10
N ARG A 85 4.92 12.11 1.17
CA ARG A 85 3.95 13.07 1.72
C ARG A 85 4.47 14.43 1.31
N ARG A 86 3.72 15.18 0.47
CA ARG A 86 4.17 16.46 -0.09
C ARG A 86 4.85 17.23 1.04
N ALA A 87 6.19 17.31 1.01
CA ALA A 87 6.90 18.16 1.93
C ALA A 87 6.32 19.54 1.63
N ARG A 88 5.61 20.09 2.63
CA ARG A 88 4.92 21.38 2.59
C ARG A 88 5.64 22.31 1.62
N ALA A 89 5.14 22.40 0.38
CA ALA A 89 5.88 23.03 -0.70
C ALA A 89 5.96 24.53 -0.40
N LEU A 90 7.18 24.98 -0.10
CA LEU A 90 7.75 26.30 -0.35
C LEU A 90 6.77 27.48 -0.20
N ARG A 91 6.74 28.09 1.00
CA ARG A 91 6.73 29.56 1.10
C ARG A 91 8.18 30.04 1.19
N VAL A 92 8.91 29.95 0.10
CA VAL A 92 9.97 30.93 -0.18
C VAL A 92 9.38 31.79 -1.29
N VAL A 93 8.49 32.69 -0.87
CA VAL A 93 8.11 33.80 -1.74
C VAL A 93 9.20 34.83 -1.52
N GLU A 94 10.03 34.96 -2.56
CA GLU A 94 10.83 36.11 -2.92
C GLU A 94 10.80 37.30 -1.94
N GLY A 95 11.80 37.35 -1.07
CA GLY A 95 12.24 38.58 -0.40
C GLY A 95 13.62 38.95 -0.90
N ALA A 96 13.84 38.94 -2.21
CA ALA A 96 15.08 39.36 -2.84
C ALA A 96 14.77 40.31 -3.99
N ARG A 97 14.65 41.60 -3.67
CA ARG A 97 15.14 42.71 -4.52
C ARG A 97 14.96 44.07 -3.83
N PRO A 98 15.74 45.06 -4.28
CA PRO A 98 17.12 45.36 -3.90
C PRO A 98 17.22 46.35 -2.74
#